data_AF-A0AA40FBI8-F1
#
_entry.id   AF-A0AA40FBI8-F1
#
_cell.length_a   1.000
_cell.length_b   1.000
_cell.length_c   1.000
_cell.angle_alpha   90.00
_cell.angle_beta   90.00
_cell.angle_gamma   90.00
#
_symmetry.space_group_name_H-M   'P 1'
#
loop_
_entity.id
_entity.type
_entity.pdbx_description
1 polymer ?
#
loop_
_entity_poly.entity_id
_entity_poly.type
_entity_poly.pdbx_seq_one_letter_code
_entity_poly.pdbx_strand_id
1 'polypeptide(L)'
;MDSAKAASSTAPSGSLEKKKAEADLQIAQLMEEGINLARTEQKHRAILKRLRGKISEDEKELSTLKTTRDKSDREAEALRQRAKRADELERTYGDLQRRLDQAQRELNSLRSDARSKDSMIVELKSQLQKATEQADAMAGKVNDQGREQDRRRIGELEESVAALQVEKNLVADRAKIQATELKDKAGKAAERARALELELKTEVQVMESKLEAMRSRAEEVSTSVTGDSQAKLLRQVETLQTQYSIASENWHGIEATLLARITNAERERDEALQRESDMRKKAREAALRAKRNEEELEEARTKLPNIEEDVKSYQTQIGRLKKRADEAEAALQKSRADVEKQKQAWEAEKEERHTPQPSERRTWLEDLPGGPFLKSDSRPESPQLPTPGRTFSTDFLGIQSLTGKLRKASAPSTTSEAGGAGSAPRRPSGQPPIRPSIQSTVGSLSGLFSPSVPLFSPSIDALQTPSLTHAPDRDDAFDGFERSSSPQQVMQDMVSVSTAGAGPSVQLVERMSAAIRRLESEKMAAREELGRISRQRDEARSEIVSLMREAEGGKEALRRVAELEAEVAEVNERYETTLELLGEKSELVEELRADVDDVKAMYRELVERTIK
;
A
#
# COMPACT_ATOMS: atom_id res chain seq x y z
N MET A 1 -85.48 -140.73 7.19
CA MET A 1 -86.59 -140.30 6.31
C MET A 1 -87.44 -141.47 5.83
N ASP A 2 -86.85 -142.47 5.17
CA ASP A 2 -87.61 -143.26 4.17
C ASP A 2 -88.54 -144.33 4.77
N SER A 3 -88.14 -145.02 5.86
CA SER A 3 -89.03 -145.98 6.54
C SER A 3 -90.30 -145.34 7.11
N ALA A 4 -90.26 -144.06 7.51
CA ALA A 4 -91.43 -143.34 8.03
C ALA A 4 -92.41 -142.95 6.92
N LYS A 5 -91.91 -142.60 5.73
CA LYS A 5 -92.76 -142.29 4.57
C LYS A 5 -93.57 -143.52 4.12
N ALA A 6 -92.97 -144.71 4.12
CA ALA A 6 -93.66 -145.96 3.78
C ALA A 6 -94.81 -146.31 4.74
N ALA A 7 -94.70 -145.98 6.03
CA ALA A 7 -95.77 -146.23 7.01
C ALA A 7 -96.99 -145.32 6.78
N SER A 8 -96.78 -144.05 6.43
CA SER A 8 -97.87 -143.06 6.25
C SER A 8 -98.77 -143.30 5.02
N SER A 9 -98.34 -144.10 4.05
CA SER A 9 -99.05 -144.34 2.78
C SER A 9 -100.08 -145.47 2.83
N THR A 10 -100.05 -146.31 3.86
CA THR A 10 -100.62 -147.68 3.80
C THR A 10 -101.74 -147.95 4.80
N ALA A 11 -102.20 -146.92 5.53
CA ALA A 11 -103.26 -147.02 6.54
C ALA A 11 -104.47 -146.10 6.23
N PRO A 12 -105.71 -146.55 6.44
CA PRO A 12 -106.91 -145.78 6.13
C PRO A 12 -107.10 -144.56 7.04
N SER A 13 -107.82 -143.56 6.52
CA SER A 13 -107.97 -142.22 7.11
C SER A 13 -108.73 -142.23 8.45
N GLY A 14 -107.99 -142.04 9.55
CA GLY A 14 -108.57 -141.80 10.89
C GLY A 14 -107.75 -142.36 12.05
N SER A 15 -106.87 -143.35 11.82
CA SER A 15 -106.09 -144.02 12.87
C SER A 15 -105.09 -143.08 13.58
N LEU A 16 -104.89 -143.32 14.88
CA LEU A 16 -103.85 -142.69 15.71
C LEU A 16 -102.43 -142.91 15.16
N GLU A 17 -102.19 -144.02 14.47
CA GLU A 17 -100.88 -144.39 13.94
C GLU A 17 -100.38 -143.42 12.87
N LYS A 18 -101.29 -142.88 12.04
CA LYS A 18 -100.92 -141.87 11.03
C LYS A 18 -100.43 -140.58 11.69
N LYS A 19 -101.11 -140.13 12.75
CA LYS A 19 -100.67 -138.95 13.53
C LYS A 19 -99.30 -139.17 14.18
N LYS A 20 -98.99 -140.41 14.59
CA LYS A 20 -97.66 -140.75 15.11
C LYS A 20 -96.60 -140.71 14.01
N ALA A 21 -96.85 -141.31 12.85
CA ALA A 21 -95.91 -141.28 11.72
C ALA A 21 -95.69 -139.85 11.18
N GLU A 22 -96.71 -139.00 11.17
CA GLU A 22 -96.61 -137.58 10.82
C GLU A 22 -95.78 -136.80 11.87
N ALA A 23 -95.98 -137.06 13.16
CA ALA A 23 -95.17 -136.48 14.22
C ALA A 23 -93.70 -136.93 14.17
N ASP A 24 -93.42 -138.22 13.95
CA ASP A 24 -92.07 -138.77 13.81
C ASP A 24 -91.35 -138.18 12.56
N LEU A 25 -92.09 -137.91 11.48
CA LEU A 25 -91.58 -137.22 10.29
C LEU A 25 -91.30 -135.73 10.56
N GLN A 26 -92.16 -135.04 11.31
CA GLN A 26 -91.97 -133.65 11.70
C GLN A 26 -90.78 -133.49 12.68
N ILE A 27 -90.59 -134.45 13.60
CA ILE A 27 -89.39 -134.53 14.46
C ILE A 27 -88.14 -134.73 13.61
N ALA A 28 -88.18 -135.61 12.60
CA ALA A 28 -87.04 -135.82 11.69
C ALA A 28 -86.69 -134.55 10.89
N GLN A 29 -87.68 -133.80 10.42
CA GLN A 29 -87.48 -132.49 9.77
C GLN A 29 -86.86 -131.47 10.72
N LEU A 30 -87.41 -131.31 11.94
CA LEU A 30 -86.85 -130.40 12.95
C LEU A 30 -85.43 -130.79 13.39
N MET A 31 -85.08 -132.08 13.39
CA MET A 31 -83.70 -132.53 13.60
C MET A 31 -82.77 -132.19 12.43
N GLU A 32 -83.23 -132.35 11.18
CA GLU A 32 -82.43 -132.01 10.00
C GLU A 32 -82.23 -130.48 9.88
N GLU A 33 -83.26 -129.69 10.18
CA GLU A 33 -83.18 -128.24 10.34
C GLU A 33 -82.25 -127.84 11.48
N GLY A 34 -82.35 -128.50 12.64
CA GLY A 34 -81.45 -128.28 13.79
C GLY A 34 -79.98 -128.60 13.49
N ILE A 35 -79.70 -129.67 12.74
CA ILE A 35 -78.36 -130.02 12.27
C ILE A 35 -77.85 -128.97 11.28
N ASN A 36 -78.70 -128.49 10.36
CA ASN A 36 -78.31 -127.44 9.42
C ASN A 36 -78.10 -126.09 10.11
N LEU A 37 -78.90 -125.73 11.12
CA LEU A 37 -78.72 -124.56 11.97
C LEU A 37 -77.44 -124.65 12.81
N ALA A 38 -77.14 -125.80 13.42
CA ALA A 38 -75.86 -126.01 14.10
C ALA A 38 -74.67 -125.87 13.13
N ARG A 39 -74.83 -126.30 11.87
CA ARG A 39 -73.80 -126.18 10.83
C ARG A 39 -73.63 -124.75 10.30
N THR A 40 -74.69 -123.95 10.20
CA THR A 40 -74.56 -122.51 9.90
C THR A 40 -74.00 -121.75 11.09
N GLU A 41 -74.47 -122.03 12.31
CA GLU A 41 -73.93 -121.41 13.53
C GLU A 41 -72.43 -121.73 13.70
N GLN A 42 -72.00 -122.97 13.45
CA GLN A 42 -70.58 -123.34 13.47
C GLN A 42 -69.77 -122.58 12.42
N LYS A 43 -70.31 -122.36 11.20
CA LYS A 43 -69.70 -121.49 10.19
C LYS A 43 -69.60 -120.04 10.70
N HIS A 44 -70.67 -119.48 11.28
CA HIS A 44 -70.66 -118.12 11.82
C HIS A 44 -69.70 -117.96 13.00
N ARG A 45 -69.64 -118.93 13.92
CA ARG A 45 -68.64 -119.00 15.01
C ARG A 45 -67.22 -119.07 14.46
N ALA A 46 -66.97 -119.83 13.39
CA ALA A 46 -65.66 -119.91 12.74
C ALA A 46 -65.29 -118.60 12.00
N ILE A 47 -66.24 -117.95 11.34
CA ILE A 47 -66.07 -116.64 10.70
C ILE A 47 -65.80 -115.56 11.76
N LEU A 48 -66.56 -115.53 12.86
CA LEU A 48 -66.32 -114.62 13.99
C LEU A 48 -64.97 -114.87 14.65
N LYS A 49 -64.51 -116.13 14.76
CA LYS A 49 -63.15 -116.43 15.23
C LYS A 49 -62.07 -115.91 14.26
N ARG A 50 -62.27 -116.06 12.94
CA ARG A 50 -61.37 -115.48 11.92
C ARG A 50 -61.37 -113.96 11.93
N LEU A 51 -62.53 -113.31 12.06
CA LEU A 51 -62.65 -111.85 12.14
C LEU A 51 -62.01 -111.32 13.43
N ARG A 52 -62.18 -111.98 14.57
CA ARG A 52 -61.47 -111.61 15.83
C ARG A 52 -59.96 -111.85 15.74
N GLY A 53 -59.53 -112.90 15.06
CA GLY A 53 -58.12 -113.14 14.73
C GLY A 53 -57.56 -111.99 13.91
N LYS A 54 -58.23 -111.66 12.79
CA LYS A 54 -57.82 -110.56 11.92
C LYS A 54 -57.85 -109.21 12.64
N ILE A 55 -58.87 -108.89 13.43
CA ILE A 55 -58.88 -107.65 14.23
C ILE A 55 -57.66 -107.60 15.17
N SER A 56 -57.29 -108.72 15.80
CA SER A 56 -56.07 -108.79 16.61
C SER A 56 -54.76 -108.73 15.80
N GLU A 57 -54.79 -109.02 14.51
CA GLU A 57 -53.65 -108.88 13.59
C GLU A 57 -53.56 -107.42 13.10
N ASP A 58 -54.66 -106.87 12.58
CA ASP A 58 -54.84 -105.46 12.20
C ASP A 58 -54.49 -104.51 13.37
N GLU A 59 -54.87 -104.83 14.62
CA GLU A 59 -54.49 -104.07 15.83
C GLU A 59 -52.98 -104.12 16.11
N LYS A 60 -52.32 -105.26 15.90
CA LYS A 60 -50.87 -105.39 16.05
C LYS A 60 -50.15 -104.61 14.95
N GLU A 61 -50.58 -104.76 13.70
CA GLU A 61 -50.07 -103.99 12.56
C GLU A 61 -50.22 -102.49 12.82
N LEU A 62 -51.42 -102.02 13.20
CA LEU A 62 -51.65 -100.63 13.61
C LEU A 62 -50.76 -100.18 14.77
N SER A 63 -50.47 -101.03 15.75
CA SER A 63 -49.55 -100.68 16.84
C SER A 63 -48.10 -100.55 16.34
N THR A 64 -47.63 -101.46 15.48
CA THR A 64 -46.29 -101.36 14.87
C THR A 64 -46.17 -100.13 13.98
N LEU A 65 -47.15 -99.89 13.10
CA LEU A 65 -47.22 -98.72 12.21
C LEU A 65 -47.25 -97.39 12.98
N LYS A 66 -47.94 -97.33 14.12
CA LYS A 66 -47.85 -96.20 15.05
C LYS A 66 -46.43 -96.05 15.58
N THR A 67 -45.80 -97.10 16.12
CA THR A 67 -44.43 -96.98 16.65
C THR A 67 -43.37 -96.66 15.58
N THR A 68 -43.55 -97.07 14.32
CA THR A 68 -42.65 -96.66 13.22
C THR A 68 -42.92 -95.23 12.79
N ARG A 69 -44.19 -94.79 12.74
CA ARG A 69 -44.54 -93.38 12.49
C ARG A 69 -43.96 -92.48 13.58
N ASP A 70 -44.15 -92.82 14.85
CA ASP A 70 -43.63 -92.03 15.97
C ASP A 70 -42.09 -91.99 15.98
N LYS A 71 -41.40 -92.96 15.35
CA LYS A 71 -39.95 -92.90 15.12
C LYS A 71 -39.61 -91.94 13.98
N SER A 72 -40.24 -92.09 12.81
CA SER A 72 -40.01 -91.20 11.66
C SER A 72 -40.40 -89.74 11.94
N ASP A 73 -41.46 -89.50 12.71
CA ASP A 73 -41.90 -88.15 13.10
C ASP A 73 -40.84 -87.51 14.05
N ARG A 74 -40.32 -88.25 15.04
CA ARG A 74 -39.20 -87.80 15.90
C ARG A 74 -37.89 -87.60 15.13
N GLU A 75 -37.58 -88.47 14.16
CA GLU A 75 -36.40 -88.34 13.30
C GLU A 75 -36.52 -87.11 12.38
N ALA A 76 -37.71 -86.86 11.82
CA ALA A 76 -38.00 -85.65 11.04
C ALA A 76 -37.93 -84.38 11.91
N GLU A 77 -38.39 -84.41 13.16
CA GLU A 77 -38.19 -83.32 14.12
C GLU A 77 -36.71 -83.09 14.46
N ALA A 78 -35.94 -84.14 14.71
CA ALA A 78 -34.50 -84.04 14.96
C ALA A 78 -33.73 -83.47 13.75
N LEU A 79 -34.11 -83.86 12.53
CA LEU A 79 -33.57 -83.31 11.28
C LEU A 79 -33.99 -81.84 11.09
N ARG A 80 -35.25 -81.47 11.35
CA ARG A 80 -35.71 -80.07 11.33
C ARG A 80 -34.97 -79.20 12.35
N GLN A 81 -34.68 -79.72 13.54
CA GLN A 81 -33.85 -79.00 14.53
C GLN A 81 -32.39 -78.86 14.09
N ARG A 82 -31.81 -79.86 13.40
CA ARG A 82 -30.46 -79.76 12.83
C ARG A 82 -30.41 -78.75 11.68
N ALA A 83 -31.42 -78.74 10.80
CA ALA A 83 -31.56 -77.76 9.73
C ALA A 83 -31.64 -76.34 10.29
N LYS A 84 -32.52 -76.07 11.27
CA LYS A 84 -32.60 -74.74 11.92
C LYS A 84 -31.26 -74.27 12.49
N ARG A 85 -30.52 -75.16 13.17
CA ARG A 85 -29.17 -74.83 13.68
C ARG A 85 -28.15 -74.58 12.57
N ALA A 86 -28.30 -75.23 11.41
CA ALA A 86 -27.49 -74.92 10.22
C ALA A 86 -27.86 -73.55 9.63
N ASP A 87 -29.15 -73.25 9.45
CA ASP A 87 -29.63 -71.94 9.00
C ASP A 87 -29.16 -70.80 9.94
N GLU A 88 -29.19 -71.05 11.25
CA GLU A 88 -28.71 -70.12 12.29
C GLU A 88 -27.19 -69.90 12.17
N LEU A 89 -26.41 -70.98 11.99
CA LEU A 89 -24.97 -70.87 11.76
C LEU A 89 -24.65 -70.14 10.45
N GLU A 90 -25.30 -70.48 9.33
CA GLU A 90 -25.13 -69.79 8.05
C GLU A 90 -25.43 -68.29 8.14
N ARG A 91 -26.49 -67.90 8.88
CA ARG A 91 -26.75 -66.49 9.18
C ARG A 91 -25.61 -65.84 9.96
N THR A 92 -25.11 -66.49 11.03
CA THR A 92 -23.97 -65.93 11.79
C THR A 92 -22.68 -65.85 10.97
N TYR A 93 -22.40 -66.80 10.08
CA TYR A 93 -21.27 -66.70 9.15
C TYR A 93 -21.47 -65.57 8.14
N GLY A 94 -22.67 -65.42 7.59
CA GLY A 94 -23.02 -64.29 6.71
C GLY A 94 -22.87 -62.93 7.40
N ASP A 95 -23.27 -62.80 8.66
CA ASP A 95 -23.12 -61.57 9.44
C ASP A 95 -21.67 -61.30 9.86
N LEU A 96 -20.89 -62.34 10.19
CA LEU A 96 -19.45 -62.22 10.41
C LEU A 96 -18.72 -61.79 9.12
N GLN A 97 -19.11 -62.32 7.97
CA GLN A 97 -18.52 -61.97 6.68
C GLN A 97 -18.90 -60.56 6.24
N ARG A 98 -20.16 -60.12 6.46
CA ARG A 98 -20.56 -58.71 6.28
C ARG A 98 -19.74 -57.76 7.15
N ARG A 99 -19.49 -58.12 8.41
CA ARG A 99 -18.64 -57.34 9.33
C ARG A 99 -17.17 -57.32 8.88
N LEU A 100 -16.66 -58.42 8.35
CA LEU A 100 -15.31 -58.50 7.78
C LEU A 100 -15.18 -57.62 6.53
N ASP A 101 -16.14 -57.71 5.59
CA ASP A 101 -16.20 -56.86 4.39
C ASP A 101 -16.27 -55.37 4.77
N GLN A 102 -17.06 -55.03 5.79
CA GLN A 102 -17.17 -53.66 6.31
C GLN A 102 -15.84 -53.18 6.93
N ALA A 103 -15.26 -53.96 7.85
CA ALA A 103 -13.98 -53.63 8.47
C ALA A 103 -12.84 -53.52 7.43
N GLN A 104 -12.88 -54.31 6.34
CA GLN A 104 -11.94 -54.18 5.23
C GLN A 104 -12.15 -52.91 4.40
N ARG A 105 -13.39 -52.43 4.24
CA ARG A 105 -13.68 -51.13 3.60
C ARG A 105 -13.17 -49.97 4.46
N GLU A 106 -13.47 -50.01 5.76
CA GLU A 106 -13.01 -49.01 6.75
C GLU A 106 -11.48 -48.97 6.85
N LEU A 107 -10.82 -50.14 6.87
CA LEU A 107 -9.36 -50.22 6.87
C LEU A 107 -8.75 -49.71 5.55
N ASN A 108 -9.44 -49.89 4.41
CA ASN A 108 -9.01 -49.34 3.13
C ASN A 108 -9.21 -47.81 3.03
N SER A 109 -10.30 -47.25 3.57
CA SER A 109 -10.48 -45.78 3.64
C SER A 109 -9.49 -45.14 4.61
N LEU A 110 -9.29 -45.72 5.80
CA LEU A 110 -8.24 -45.26 6.72
C LEU A 110 -6.83 -45.33 6.09
N ARG A 111 -6.59 -46.26 5.15
CA ARG A 111 -5.35 -46.32 4.35
C ARG A 111 -5.27 -45.27 3.25
N SER A 112 -6.38 -44.87 2.61
CA SER A 112 -6.35 -43.71 1.69
C SER A 112 -6.13 -42.41 2.46
N ASP A 113 -6.75 -42.29 3.64
CA ASP A 113 -6.69 -41.08 4.47
C ASP A 113 -5.32 -40.92 5.15
N ALA A 114 -4.67 -42.02 5.52
CA ALA A 114 -3.27 -42.00 5.93
C ALA A 114 -2.36 -41.53 4.79
N ARG A 115 -2.54 -42.06 3.57
CA ARG A 115 -1.74 -41.67 2.39
C ARG A 115 -1.96 -40.22 1.97
N SER A 116 -3.18 -39.70 2.04
CA SER A 116 -3.45 -38.29 1.73
C SER A 116 -2.81 -37.38 2.78
N LYS A 117 -2.93 -37.71 4.07
CA LYS A 117 -2.22 -37.02 5.17
C LYS A 117 -0.69 -37.08 5.01
N ASP A 118 -0.13 -38.24 4.67
CA ASP A 118 1.32 -38.37 4.40
C ASP A 118 1.75 -37.47 3.23
N SER A 119 0.98 -37.44 2.13
CA SER A 119 1.28 -36.57 0.99
C SER A 119 1.19 -35.07 1.34
N MET A 120 0.19 -34.67 2.12
CA MET A 120 0.05 -33.29 2.64
C MET A 120 1.18 -32.94 3.62
N ILE A 121 1.62 -33.87 4.47
CA ILE A 121 2.78 -33.68 5.36
C ILE A 121 4.07 -33.49 4.56
N VAL A 122 4.27 -34.23 3.47
CA VAL A 122 5.41 -34.05 2.56
C VAL A 122 5.33 -32.70 1.84
N GLU A 123 4.16 -32.32 1.35
CA GLU A 123 3.95 -31.03 0.69
C GLU A 123 4.20 -29.84 1.64
N LEU A 124 3.58 -29.84 2.83
CA LEU A 124 3.75 -28.81 3.85
C LEU A 124 5.22 -28.71 4.32
N LYS A 125 5.94 -29.85 4.42
CA LYS A 125 7.39 -29.83 4.66
C LYS A 125 8.17 -29.18 3.53
N SER A 126 7.81 -29.44 2.27
CA SER A 126 8.44 -28.78 1.11
C SER A 126 8.12 -27.28 1.07
N GLN A 127 6.91 -26.87 1.46
CA GLN A 127 6.50 -25.47 1.55
C GLN A 127 7.25 -24.75 2.68
N LEU A 128 7.37 -25.36 3.87
CA LEU A 128 8.20 -24.86 4.98
C LEU A 128 9.68 -24.75 4.61
N GLN A 129 10.23 -25.76 3.92
CA GLN A 129 11.61 -25.71 3.45
C GLN A 129 11.83 -24.56 2.45
N LYS A 130 10.94 -24.39 1.47
CA LYS A 130 11.01 -23.26 0.51
C LYS A 130 10.85 -21.91 1.20
N ALA A 131 9.97 -21.80 2.20
CA ALA A 131 9.77 -20.56 2.96
C ALA A 131 10.99 -20.22 3.82
N THR A 132 11.65 -21.21 4.44
CA THR A 132 12.90 -21.01 5.19
C THR A 132 14.08 -20.68 4.27
N GLU A 133 14.26 -21.40 3.15
CA GLU A 133 15.26 -21.07 2.12
C GLU A 133 15.06 -19.66 1.55
N GLN A 134 13.81 -19.21 1.35
CA GLN A 134 13.50 -17.84 0.94
C GLN A 134 13.78 -16.81 2.03
N ALA A 135 13.43 -17.10 3.29
CA ALA A 135 13.73 -16.23 4.43
C ALA A 135 15.24 -16.05 4.62
N ASP A 136 16.02 -17.14 4.58
CA ASP A 136 17.48 -17.12 4.68
C ASP A 136 18.11 -16.38 3.48
N ALA A 137 17.61 -16.59 2.27
CA ALA A 137 18.08 -15.87 1.08
C ALA A 137 17.76 -14.36 1.13
N MET A 138 16.64 -13.96 1.73
CA MET A 138 16.29 -12.55 1.94
C MET A 138 17.09 -11.92 3.09
N ALA A 139 17.28 -12.64 4.20
CA ALA A 139 18.15 -12.22 5.30
C ALA A 139 19.60 -12.05 4.84
N GLY A 140 20.10 -12.96 4.00
CA GLY A 140 21.40 -12.86 3.34
C GLY A 140 21.52 -11.58 2.51
N LYS A 141 20.57 -11.33 1.60
CA LYS A 141 20.52 -10.10 0.78
C LYS A 141 20.49 -8.82 1.60
N VAL A 142 19.70 -8.77 2.68
CA VAL A 142 19.62 -7.59 3.56
C VAL A 142 20.95 -7.37 4.31
N ASN A 143 21.57 -8.45 4.78
CA ASN A 143 22.88 -8.40 5.46
C ASN A 143 24.00 -7.95 4.50
N ASP A 144 24.02 -8.45 3.27
CA ASP A 144 24.99 -8.06 2.25
C ASP A 144 24.75 -6.63 1.72
N GLN A 145 23.49 -6.19 1.59
CA GLN A 145 23.18 -4.78 1.32
C GLN A 145 23.64 -3.86 2.46
N GLY A 146 23.48 -4.28 3.72
CA GLY A 146 24.00 -3.54 4.89
C GLY A 146 25.53 -3.43 4.85
N ARG A 147 26.24 -4.55 4.69
CA ARG A 147 27.70 -4.59 4.53
C ARG A 147 28.19 -3.72 3.38
N GLU A 148 27.47 -3.69 2.27
CA GLU A 148 27.83 -2.91 1.09
C GLU A 148 27.55 -1.41 1.26
N GLN A 149 26.51 -1.02 2.01
CA GLN A 149 26.31 0.36 2.45
C GLN A 149 27.40 0.80 3.43
N ASP A 150 27.79 -0.04 4.39
CA ASP A 150 28.82 0.29 5.36
C ASP A 150 30.22 0.35 4.73
N ARG A 151 30.53 -0.51 3.74
CA ARG A 151 31.74 -0.36 2.90
C ARG A 151 31.79 0.99 2.19
N ARG A 152 30.66 1.44 1.61
CA ARG A 152 30.59 2.74 0.92
C ARG A 152 30.80 3.89 1.89
N ARG A 153 30.16 3.86 3.06
CA ARG A 153 30.39 4.83 4.15
C ARG A 153 31.86 4.83 4.61
N ILE A 154 32.49 3.67 4.72
CA ILE A 154 33.92 3.57 5.07
C ILE A 154 34.77 4.23 3.98
N GLY A 155 34.53 3.92 2.70
CA GLY A 155 35.23 4.56 1.58
C GLY A 155 35.03 6.08 1.52
N GLU A 156 33.79 6.57 1.64
CA GLU A 156 33.45 8.00 1.72
C GLU A 156 34.18 8.69 2.89
N LEU A 157 34.26 8.03 4.05
CA LEU A 157 35.00 8.53 5.21
C LEU A 157 36.52 8.52 4.97
N GLU A 158 37.08 7.46 4.40
CA GLU A 158 38.52 7.36 4.07
C GLU A 158 38.92 8.41 3.03
N GLU A 159 38.11 8.63 1.99
CA GLU A 159 38.29 9.72 1.02
C GLU A 159 38.22 11.10 1.70
N SER A 160 37.25 11.32 2.60
CA SER A 160 37.13 12.59 3.33
C SER A 160 38.35 12.85 4.25
N VAL A 161 38.88 11.81 4.89
CA VAL A 161 40.07 11.88 5.75
C VAL A 161 41.32 12.14 4.90
N ALA A 162 41.44 11.50 3.73
CA ALA A 162 42.52 11.77 2.78
C ALA A 162 42.48 13.23 2.27
N ALA A 163 41.30 13.72 1.89
CA ALA A 163 41.10 15.11 1.45
C ALA A 163 41.49 16.11 2.56
N LEU A 164 40.97 15.92 3.79
CA LEU A 164 41.29 16.77 4.94
C LEU A 164 42.78 16.73 5.31
N GLN A 165 43.46 15.59 5.15
CA GLN A 165 44.91 15.48 5.35
C GLN A 165 45.69 16.27 4.28
N VAL A 166 45.25 16.24 3.01
CA VAL A 166 45.84 17.03 1.93
C VAL A 166 45.61 18.53 2.14
N GLU A 167 44.39 18.95 2.51
CA GLU A 167 44.10 20.36 2.83
C GLU A 167 44.94 20.86 4.01
N LYS A 168 45.04 20.08 5.08
CA LYS A 168 45.88 20.35 6.25
C LYS A 168 47.35 20.52 5.86
N ASN A 169 47.89 19.68 4.98
CA ASN A 169 49.26 19.80 4.47
C ASN A 169 49.42 21.09 3.64
N LEU A 170 48.51 21.36 2.70
CA LEU A 170 48.51 22.61 1.91
C LEU A 170 48.43 23.88 2.77
N VAL A 171 47.63 23.87 3.83
CA VAL A 171 47.55 24.98 4.80
C VAL A 171 48.85 25.11 5.61
N ALA A 172 49.43 23.99 6.07
CA ALA A 172 50.70 23.98 6.78
C ALA A 172 51.85 24.50 5.89
N ASP A 173 51.90 24.11 4.61
CA ASP A 173 52.95 24.54 3.68
C ASP A 173 52.78 26.01 3.25
N ARG A 174 51.55 26.49 3.04
CA ARG A 174 51.27 27.93 2.90
C ARG A 174 51.75 28.72 4.12
N ALA A 175 51.52 28.23 5.34
CA ALA A 175 51.99 28.87 6.56
C ALA A 175 53.53 28.84 6.68
N LYS A 176 54.21 27.75 6.30
CA LYS A 176 55.68 27.69 6.21
C LYS A 176 56.22 28.73 5.23
N ILE A 177 55.65 28.82 4.03
CA ILE A 177 56.06 29.77 2.98
C ILE A 177 55.91 31.21 3.50
N GLN A 178 54.76 31.56 4.07
CA GLN A 178 54.53 32.89 4.66
C GLN A 178 55.51 33.19 5.80
N ALA A 179 55.81 32.23 6.68
CA ALA A 179 56.81 32.39 7.73
C ALA A 179 58.22 32.63 7.17
N THR A 180 58.62 31.91 6.11
CA THR A 180 59.91 32.16 5.43
C THR A 180 59.94 33.51 4.73
N GLU A 181 58.88 33.90 4.03
CA GLU A 181 58.79 35.22 3.39
C GLU A 181 58.90 36.37 4.39
N LEU A 182 58.22 36.27 5.54
CA LEU A 182 58.27 37.29 6.59
C LEU A 182 59.67 37.35 7.24
N LYS A 183 60.31 36.20 7.44
CA LYS A 183 61.70 36.10 7.93
C LYS A 183 62.69 36.75 6.95
N ASP A 184 62.54 36.51 5.66
CA ASP A 184 63.37 37.10 4.60
C ASP A 184 63.14 38.61 4.46
N LYS A 185 61.88 39.06 4.55
CA LYS A 185 61.53 40.49 4.54
C LYS A 185 62.13 41.21 5.76
N ALA A 186 62.09 40.59 6.95
CA ALA A 186 62.74 41.09 8.16
C ALA A 186 64.28 41.09 8.05
N GLY A 187 64.88 40.03 7.48
CA GLY A 187 66.33 39.97 7.20
C GLY A 187 66.79 41.11 6.30
N LYS A 188 66.12 41.29 5.15
CA LYS A 188 66.38 42.38 4.20
C LYS A 188 66.10 43.78 4.79
N ALA A 189 65.20 43.89 5.76
CA ALA A 189 64.99 45.15 6.50
C ALA A 189 66.17 45.44 7.45
N ALA A 190 66.64 44.43 8.20
CA ALA A 190 67.81 44.55 9.07
C ALA A 190 69.11 44.81 8.30
N GLU A 191 69.26 44.24 7.10
CA GLU A 191 70.39 44.52 6.19
C GLU A 191 70.37 45.97 5.70
N ARG A 192 69.22 46.50 5.26
CA ARG A 192 69.08 47.91 4.90
C ARG A 192 69.34 48.85 6.07
N ALA A 193 68.87 48.51 7.27
CA ALA A 193 69.14 49.30 8.47
C ALA A 193 70.65 49.36 8.78
N ARG A 194 71.37 48.22 8.68
CA ARG A 194 72.83 48.18 8.82
C ARG A 194 73.56 48.95 7.72
N ALA A 195 73.07 48.93 6.49
CA ALA A 195 73.63 49.70 5.38
C ALA A 195 73.50 51.22 5.63
N LEU A 196 72.29 51.69 5.96
CA LEU A 196 72.03 53.10 6.32
C LEU A 196 72.85 53.52 7.55
N GLU A 197 72.98 52.64 8.56
CA GLU A 197 73.87 52.87 9.70
C GLU A 197 75.34 53.06 9.30
N LEU A 198 75.83 52.32 8.29
CA LEU A 198 77.21 52.46 7.80
C LEU A 198 77.37 53.72 6.94
N GLU A 199 76.41 54.00 6.06
CA GLU A 199 76.35 55.22 5.25
C GLU A 199 76.38 56.46 6.16
N LEU A 200 75.50 56.55 7.16
CA LEU A 200 75.49 57.64 8.15
C LEU A 200 76.81 57.75 8.93
N LYS A 201 77.46 56.63 9.28
CA LYS A 201 78.79 56.65 9.92
C LYS A 201 79.87 57.20 8.98
N THR A 202 79.81 56.91 7.68
CA THR A 202 80.71 57.52 6.69
C THR A 202 80.37 58.99 6.38
N GLU A 203 79.10 59.38 6.38
CA GLU A 203 78.69 60.78 6.23
C GLU A 203 79.18 61.64 7.39
N VAL A 204 79.12 61.13 8.64
CA VAL A 204 79.70 61.79 9.81
C VAL A 204 81.20 62.02 9.61
N GLN A 205 81.96 60.99 9.22
CA GLN A 205 83.41 61.10 8.95
C GLN A 205 83.72 62.10 7.82
N VAL A 206 82.92 62.09 6.74
CA VAL A 206 83.06 63.07 5.64
C VAL A 206 82.74 64.48 6.12
N MET A 207 81.72 64.68 6.95
CA MET A 207 81.36 65.99 7.50
C MET A 207 82.39 66.49 8.53
N GLU A 208 82.97 65.62 9.34
CA GLU A 208 84.11 65.92 10.21
C GLU A 208 85.31 66.40 9.38
N SER A 209 85.74 65.63 8.37
CA SER A 209 86.84 66.01 7.47
C SER A 209 86.54 67.30 6.66
N LYS A 210 85.28 67.55 6.31
CA LYS A 210 84.85 68.76 5.62
C LYS A 210 84.86 69.97 6.55
N LEU A 211 84.51 69.82 7.83
CA LEU A 211 84.68 70.88 8.83
C LEU A 211 86.16 71.20 9.03
N GLU A 212 87.04 70.19 9.04
CA GLU A 212 88.49 70.35 9.05
C GLU A 212 88.99 71.14 7.82
N ALA A 213 88.60 70.72 6.62
CA ALA A 213 88.97 71.38 5.36
C ALA A 213 88.28 72.76 5.16
N MET A 214 87.20 73.05 5.90
CA MET A 214 86.59 74.38 5.96
C MET A 214 87.27 75.29 7.00
N ARG A 215 87.96 74.74 8.00
CA ARG A 215 88.88 75.52 8.85
C ARG A 215 90.09 75.95 8.01
N SER A 216 90.76 75.02 7.32
CA SER A 216 91.88 75.37 6.44
C SER A 216 91.44 76.30 5.30
N ARG A 217 90.27 76.08 4.69
CA ARG A 217 89.75 77.01 3.67
C ARG A 217 89.29 78.35 4.22
N ALA A 218 88.93 78.49 5.49
CA ALA A 218 88.70 79.81 6.08
C ALA A 218 90.01 80.59 6.24
N GLU A 219 91.13 79.89 6.47
CA GLU A 219 92.47 80.45 6.44
C GLU A 219 92.87 80.85 4.99
N GLU A 220 92.62 79.98 4.00
CA GLU A 220 92.91 80.22 2.57
C GLU A 220 92.05 81.33 1.92
N VAL A 221 90.73 81.33 2.16
CA VAL A 221 89.73 82.25 1.53
C VAL A 221 89.78 83.67 2.09
N SER A 222 90.70 83.94 3.02
CA SER A 222 91.24 85.28 3.22
C SER A 222 91.91 85.86 1.94
N THR A 223 92.13 85.04 0.90
CA THR A 223 92.77 85.41 -0.36
C THR A 223 91.94 85.11 -1.63
N SER A 224 91.93 86.09 -2.54
CA SER A 224 91.55 86.03 -3.98
C SER A 224 90.05 86.06 -4.39
N VAL A 225 89.81 86.42 -5.66
CA VAL A 225 88.53 86.86 -6.24
C VAL A 225 88.45 86.47 -7.73
N THR A 226 87.35 85.85 -8.18
CA THR A 226 87.11 85.54 -9.62
C THR A 226 85.62 85.61 -9.99
N GLY A 227 85.20 86.62 -10.79
CA GLY A 227 83.77 86.87 -11.10
C GLY A 227 83.24 86.31 -12.43
N ASP A 228 84.02 86.29 -13.53
CA ASP A 228 83.47 86.02 -14.87
C ASP A 228 83.12 84.54 -15.14
N SER A 229 83.73 83.60 -14.41
CA SER A 229 83.32 82.19 -14.42
C SER A 229 81.92 82.01 -13.81
N GLN A 230 81.61 82.79 -12.77
CA GLN A 230 80.32 82.78 -12.06
C GLN A 230 79.16 83.13 -12.99
N ALA A 231 79.32 84.13 -13.86
CA ALA A 231 78.28 84.57 -14.79
C ALA A 231 77.88 83.49 -15.84
N LYS A 232 78.82 82.64 -16.26
CA LYS A 232 78.54 81.50 -17.15
C LYS A 232 77.87 80.35 -16.40
N LEU A 233 78.33 80.07 -15.18
CA LEU A 233 77.74 79.05 -14.30
C LEU A 233 76.27 79.38 -13.96
N LEU A 234 75.96 80.65 -13.68
CA LEU A 234 74.59 81.09 -13.35
C LEU A 234 73.58 80.78 -14.45
N ARG A 235 73.91 80.97 -15.74
CA ARG A 235 73.02 80.59 -16.85
C ARG A 235 72.83 79.07 -17.01
N GLN A 236 73.85 78.29 -16.69
CA GLN A 236 73.74 76.83 -16.66
C GLN A 236 72.83 76.38 -15.51
N VAL A 237 72.95 77.00 -14.34
CA VAL A 237 72.06 76.79 -13.19
C VAL A 237 70.61 77.17 -13.54
N GLU A 238 70.37 78.31 -14.17
CA GLU A 238 69.03 78.76 -14.62
C GLU A 238 68.39 77.79 -15.64
N THR A 239 69.20 77.25 -16.56
CA THR A 239 68.76 76.24 -17.53
C THR A 239 68.43 74.90 -16.85
N LEU A 240 69.21 74.48 -15.85
CA LEU A 240 68.94 73.28 -15.07
C LEU A 240 67.74 73.46 -14.12
N GLN A 241 67.54 74.65 -13.57
CA GLN A 241 66.39 74.99 -12.72
C GLN A 241 65.06 74.94 -13.51
N THR A 242 65.05 75.48 -14.73
CA THR A 242 63.86 75.40 -15.61
C THR A 242 63.59 74.00 -16.14
N GLN A 243 64.62 73.19 -16.40
CA GLN A 243 64.46 71.76 -16.67
C GLN A 243 63.91 71.00 -15.45
N TYR A 244 64.41 71.31 -14.25
CA TYR A 244 63.95 70.71 -13.01
C TYR A 244 62.50 71.09 -12.67
N SER A 245 62.08 72.33 -12.89
CA SER A 245 60.68 72.74 -12.66
C SER A 245 59.73 71.99 -13.58
N ILE A 246 60.00 71.95 -14.89
CA ILE A 246 59.19 71.20 -15.88
C ILE A 246 59.16 69.69 -15.55
N ALA A 247 60.30 69.10 -15.16
CA ALA A 247 60.36 67.71 -14.74
C ALA A 247 59.54 67.46 -13.47
N SER A 248 59.59 68.36 -12.49
CA SER A 248 58.82 68.25 -11.25
C SER A 248 57.32 68.41 -11.50
N GLU A 249 56.88 69.34 -12.34
CA GLU A 249 55.47 69.53 -12.71
C GLU A 249 54.90 68.28 -13.41
N ASN A 250 55.70 67.65 -14.27
CA ASN A 250 55.34 66.37 -14.90
C ASN A 250 55.17 65.25 -13.86
N TRP A 251 56.09 65.13 -12.89
CA TRP A 251 55.97 64.17 -11.79
C TRP A 251 54.74 64.43 -10.91
N HIS A 252 54.44 65.68 -10.54
CA HIS A 252 53.22 66.03 -9.81
C HIS A 252 51.95 65.71 -10.63
N GLY A 253 51.99 65.89 -11.95
CA GLY A 253 50.91 65.49 -12.85
C GLY A 253 50.67 63.97 -12.86
N ILE A 254 51.75 63.18 -12.96
CA ILE A 254 51.68 61.72 -12.87
C ILE A 254 51.14 61.30 -11.51
N GLU A 255 51.69 61.84 -10.41
CA GLU A 255 51.24 61.59 -9.05
C GLU A 255 49.75 61.90 -8.87
N ALA A 256 49.28 63.07 -9.33
CA ALA A 256 47.87 63.43 -9.28
C ALA A 256 46.97 62.43 -10.03
N THR A 257 47.40 61.91 -11.19
CA THR A 257 46.63 60.86 -11.89
C THR A 257 46.66 59.51 -11.17
N LEU A 258 47.74 59.17 -10.47
CA LEU A 258 47.83 57.95 -9.66
C LEU A 258 46.96 58.07 -8.39
N LEU A 259 46.99 59.20 -7.69
CA LEU A 259 46.11 59.50 -6.56
C LEU A 259 44.63 59.50 -6.97
N ALA A 260 44.29 60.07 -8.14
CA ALA A 260 42.94 60.00 -8.68
C ALA A 260 42.49 58.55 -8.95
N ARG A 261 43.37 57.69 -9.48
CA ARG A 261 43.09 56.26 -9.69
C ARG A 261 42.94 55.51 -8.36
N ILE A 262 43.78 55.78 -7.37
CA ILE A 262 43.70 55.19 -6.02
C ILE A 262 42.35 55.55 -5.39
N THR A 263 41.99 56.83 -5.31
CA THR A 263 40.70 57.22 -4.70
C THR A 263 39.48 56.70 -5.46
N ASN A 264 39.57 56.44 -6.77
CA ASN A 264 38.51 55.75 -7.51
C ASN A 264 38.43 54.26 -7.13
N ALA A 265 39.56 53.55 -7.07
CA ALA A 265 39.58 52.15 -6.64
C ALA A 265 39.09 51.97 -5.19
N GLU A 266 39.36 52.95 -4.31
CA GLU A 266 38.82 52.98 -2.94
C GLU A 266 37.31 53.18 -2.91
N ARG A 267 36.76 54.09 -3.75
CA ARG A 267 35.30 54.24 -3.91
C ARG A 267 34.66 52.96 -4.44
N GLU A 268 35.25 52.34 -5.47
CA GLU A 268 34.75 51.08 -6.06
C GLU A 268 34.75 49.94 -5.03
N ARG A 269 35.80 49.83 -4.20
CA ARG A 269 35.87 48.91 -3.05
C ARG A 269 34.74 49.17 -2.06
N ASP A 270 34.55 50.43 -1.64
CA ASP A 270 33.58 50.76 -0.59
C ASP A 270 32.13 50.60 -1.07
N GLU A 271 31.84 50.92 -2.33
CA GLU A 271 30.56 50.60 -2.94
C GLU A 271 30.35 49.08 -3.08
N ALA A 272 31.38 48.29 -3.40
CA ALA A 272 31.29 46.83 -3.46
C ALA A 272 30.98 46.23 -2.07
N LEU A 273 31.67 46.69 -1.03
CA LEU A 273 31.40 46.31 0.37
C LEU A 273 29.98 46.72 0.81
N GLN A 274 29.51 47.91 0.42
CA GLN A 274 28.14 48.35 0.70
C GLN A 274 27.10 47.43 0.03
N ARG A 275 27.26 47.16 -1.28
CA ARG A 275 26.41 46.23 -2.05
C ARG A 275 26.37 44.85 -1.41
N GLU A 276 27.54 44.33 -1.02
CA GLU A 276 27.67 43.04 -0.34
C GLU A 276 26.94 43.04 1.03
N SER A 277 27.08 44.12 1.81
CA SER A 277 26.37 44.29 3.08
C SER A 277 24.85 44.27 2.92
N ASP A 278 24.33 44.90 1.86
CA ASP A 278 22.90 44.97 1.57
C ASP A 278 22.36 43.65 1.00
N MET A 279 23.17 42.91 0.24
CA MET A 279 22.83 41.53 -0.14
C MET A 279 22.82 40.60 1.07
N ARG A 280 23.75 40.73 2.03
CA ARG A 280 23.68 40.01 3.32
C ARG A 280 22.48 40.41 4.17
N LYS A 281 22.01 41.66 4.15
CA LYS A 281 20.74 42.09 4.79
C LYS A 281 19.55 41.39 4.12
N LYS A 282 19.43 41.47 2.79
CA LYS A 282 18.37 40.81 2.02
C LYS A 282 18.33 39.30 2.21
N ALA A 283 19.49 38.63 2.25
CA ALA A 283 19.59 37.20 2.52
C ALA A 283 19.06 36.83 3.92
N ARG A 284 19.42 37.61 4.96
CA ARG A 284 18.88 37.42 6.32
C ARG A 284 17.38 37.68 6.40
N GLU A 285 16.87 38.70 5.72
CA GLU A 285 15.41 38.90 5.64
C GLU A 285 14.71 37.74 4.91
N ALA A 286 15.30 37.21 3.83
CA ALA A 286 14.76 36.08 3.08
C ALA A 286 14.72 34.82 3.95
N ALA A 287 15.79 34.52 4.70
CA ALA A 287 15.81 33.42 5.67
C ALA A 287 14.75 33.61 6.78
N LEU A 288 14.58 34.84 7.29
CA LEU A 288 13.53 35.15 8.27
C LEU A 288 12.10 35.11 7.68
N ARG A 289 11.92 35.27 6.37
CA ARG A 289 10.64 35.02 5.69
C ARG A 289 10.41 33.53 5.52
N ALA A 290 11.42 32.77 5.06
CA ALA A 290 11.36 31.32 4.95
C ALA A 290 10.98 30.65 6.29
N LYS A 291 11.63 31.04 7.40
CA LYS A 291 11.31 30.52 8.73
C LYS A 291 9.87 30.82 9.18
N ARG A 292 9.31 32.00 8.84
CA ARG A 292 7.90 32.30 9.14
C ARG A 292 6.94 31.46 8.30
N ASN A 293 7.24 31.29 7.01
CA ASN A 293 6.44 30.42 6.15
C ASN A 293 6.50 28.95 6.62
N GLU A 294 7.63 28.53 7.20
CA GLU A 294 7.83 27.22 7.80
C GLU A 294 7.05 27.07 9.12
N GLU A 295 7.09 28.08 10.00
CA GLU A 295 6.26 28.18 11.22
C GLU A 295 4.75 28.16 10.90
N GLU A 296 4.30 28.90 9.88
CA GLU A 296 2.91 28.91 9.38
C GLU A 296 2.51 27.54 8.79
N LEU A 297 3.45 26.83 8.15
CA LEU A 297 3.23 25.50 7.57
C LEU A 297 3.19 24.41 8.66
N GLU A 298 3.96 24.54 9.73
CA GLU A 298 3.84 23.70 10.94
C GLU A 298 2.54 23.97 11.70
N GLU A 299 2.10 25.23 11.79
CA GLU A 299 0.79 25.57 12.37
C GLU A 299 -0.36 25.01 11.50
N ALA A 300 -0.22 24.98 10.18
CA ALA A 300 -1.18 24.33 9.28
C ALA A 300 -1.17 22.80 9.43
N ARG A 301 0.02 22.18 9.52
CA ARG A 301 0.19 20.73 9.76
C ARG A 301 -0.41 20.28 11.10
N THR A 302 -0.28 21.09 12.15
CA THR A 302 -0.85 20.76 13.48
C THR A 302 -2.37 20.97 13.56
N LYS A 303 -2.93 21.86 12.74
CA LYS A 303 -4.40 22.00 12.58
C LYS A 303 -5.04 20.90 11.74
N LEU A 304 -4.29 20.31 10.81
CA LEU A 304 -4.77 19.29 9.87
C LEU A 304 -5.40 18.05 10.56
N PRO A 305 -4.78 17.38 11.56
CA PRO A 305 -5.40 16.22 12.23
C PRO A 305 -6.69 16.59 12.96
N ASN A 306 -6.76 17.78 13.58
CA ASN A 306 -7.99 18.25 14.24
C ASN A 306 -9.13 18.42 13.21
N ILE A 307 -8.83 18.94 12.02
CA ILE A 307 -9.80 19.06 10.93
C ILE A 307 -10.21 17.68 10.39
N GLU A 308 -9.30 16.69 10.35
CA GLU A 308 -9.67 15.32 10.02
C GLU A 308 -10.57 14.67 11.09
N GLU A 309 -10.30 14.91 12.38
CA GLU A 309 -11.16 14.46 13.47
C GLU A 309 -12.55 15.11 13.42
N ASP A 310 -12.62 16.42 13.17
CA ASP A 310 -13.89 17.13 12.93
C ASP A 310 -14.64 16.53 11.73
N VAL A 311 -13.96 16.28 10.61
CA VAL A 311 -14.54 15.64 9.41
C VAL A 311 -15.04 14.22 9.71
N LYS A 312 -14.26 13.39 10.43
CA LYS A 312 -14.69 12.07 10.89
C LYS A 312 -15.92 12.19 11.80
N SER A 313 -15.95 13.18 12.69
CA SER A 313 -17.11 13.46 13.55
C SER A 313 -18.36 13.81 12.72
N TYR A 314 -18.25 14.70 11.73
CA TYR A 314 -19.35 15.09 10.85
C TYR A 314 -19.81 13.93 9.97
N GLN A 315 -18.90 13.08 9.48
CA GLN A 315 -19.26 11.85 8.76
C GLN A 315 -20.08 10.90 9.64
N THR A 316 -19.71 10.67 10.90
CA THR A 316 -20.53 9.84 11.81
C THR A 316 -21.87 10.48 12.16
N GLN A 317 -21.94 11.80 12.29
CA GLN A 317 -23.21 12.53 12.49
C GLN A 317 -24.13 12.40 11.26
N ILE A 318 -23.59 12.58 10.04
CA ILE A 318 -24.32 12.37 8.79
C ILE A 318 -24.78 10.91 8.66
N GLY A 319 -23.95 9.93 9.04
CA GLY A 319 -24.33 8.52 9.07
C GLY A 319 -25.49 8.22 10.03
N ARG A 320 -25.50 8.81 11.22
CA ARG A 320 -26.59 8.72 12.20
C ARG A 320 -27.88 9.39 11.67
N LEU A 321 -27.77 10.56 11.05
CA LEU A 321 -28.90 11.27 10.45
C LEU A 321 -29.50 10.53 9.26
N LYS A 322 -28.67 9.91 8.41
CA LYS A 322 -29.13 9.03 7.32
C LYS A 322 -29.92 7.84 7.85
N LYS A 323 -29.34 7.05 8.77
CA LYS A 323 -30.05 5.91 9.39
C LYS A 323 -31.41 6.32 9.97
N ARG A 324 -31.48 7.45 10.68
CA ARG A 324 -32.74 7.99 11.22
C ARG A 324 -33.74 8.43 10.14
N ALA A 325 -33.27 8.89 8.98
CA ALA A 325 -34.12 9.17 7.83
C ALA A 325 -34.63 7.87 7.19
N ASP A 326 -33.75 6.88 6.99
CA ASP A 326 -34.09 5.56 6.45
C ASP A 326 -35.15 4.85 7.34
N GLU A 327 -34.97 4.90 8.66
CA GLU A 327 -35.93 4.43 9.68
C GLU A 327 -37.28 5.16 9.60
N ALA A 328 -37.26 6.48 9.42
CA ALA A 328 -38.48 7.29 9.30
C ALA A 328 -39.21 7.05 7.97
N GLU A 329 -38.49 6.85 6.87
CA GLU A 329 -39.05 6.47 5.57
C GLU A 329 -39.66 5.07 5.62
N ALA A 330 -38.99 4.10 6.25
CA ALA A 330 -39.53 2.75 6.46
C ALA A 330 -40.80 2.77 7.32
N ALA A 331 -40.83 3.57 8.40
CA ALA A 331 -42.02 3.76 9.22
C ALA A 331 -43.17 4.43 8.44
N LEU A 332 -42.86 5.40 7.58
CA LEU A 332 -43.83 6.08 6.72
C LEU A 332 -44.37 5.15 5.61
N GLN A 333 -43.52 4.31 5.01
CA GLN A 333 -43.93 3.27 4.06
C GLN A 333 -44.85 2.24 4.74
N LYS A 334 -44.52 1.78 5.95
CA LYS A 334 -45.37 0.89 6.74
C LYS A 334 -46.73 1.53 7.03
N SER A 335 -46.74 2.78 7.50
CA SER A 335 -47.97 3.54 7.76
C SER A 335 -48.84 3.69 6.51
N ARG A 336 -48.24 3.99 5.34
CA ARG A 336 -48.94 4.01 4.05
C ARG A 336 -49.54 2.64 3.70
N ALA A 337 -48.78 1.55 3.87
CA ALA A 337 -49.26 0.20 3.58
C ALA A 337 -50.39 -0.24 4.53
N ASP A 338 -50.34 0.15 5.81
CA ASP A 338 -51.38 -0.17 6.79
C ASP A 338 -52.66 0.67 6.54
N VAL A 339 -52.53 1.93 6.11
CA VAL A 339 -53.66 2.75 5.61
C VAL A 339 -54.24 2.16 4.31
N GLU A 340 -53.42 1.66 3.39
CA GLU A 340 -53.92 1.05 2.15
C GLU A 340 -54.69 -0.25 2.41
N LYS A 341 -54.23 -1.09 3.35
CA LYS A 341 -55.00 -2.25 3.83
C LYS A 341 -56.32 -1.82 4.47
N GLN A 342 -56.34 -0.74 5.24
CA GLN A 342 -57.58 -0.21 5.83
C GLN A 342 -58.56 0.28 4.76
N LYS A 343 -58.09 0.95 3.69
CA LYS A 343 -58.94 1.29 2.54
C LYS A 343 -59.49 0.03 1.87
N GLN A 344 -58.64 -0.94 1.56
CA GLN A 344 -59.06 -2.18 0.87
C GLN A 344 -60.07 -2.98 1.70
N ALA A 345 -59.89 -3.03 3.03
CA ALA A 345 -60.86 -3.64 3.94
C ALA A 345 -62.19 -2.86 3.97
N TRP A 346 -62.15 -1.52 3.98
CA TRP A 346 -63.34 -0.66 3.94
C TRP A 346 -64.06 -0.72 2.59
N GLU A 347 -63.33 -0.82 1.48
CA GLU A 347 -63.88 -1.00 0.13
C GLU A 347 -64.51 -2.39 -0.01
N ALA A 348 -63.89 -3.43 0.54
CA ALA A 348 -64.48 -4.77 0.60
C ALA A 348 -65.74 -4.81 1.49
N GLU A 349 -65.74 -4.20 2.68
CA GLU A 349 -66.94 -4.08 3.53
C GLU A 349 -68.07 -3.32 2.81
N LYS A 350 -67.70 -2.26 2.07
CA LYS A 350 -68.65 -1.49 1.27
C LYS A 350 -69.20 -2.28 0.08
N GLU A 351 -68.37 -3.11 -0.58
CA GLU A 351 -68.79 -3.97 -1.69
C GLU A 351 -69.67 -5.13 -1.21
N GLU A 352 -69.35 -5.73 -0.06
CA GLU A 352 -70.20 -6.70 0.64
C GLU A 352 -71.58 -6.09 0.98
N ARG A 353 -71.60 -4.87 1.52
CA ARG A 353 -72.82 -4.06 1.74
C ARG A 353 -73.56 -3.65 0.46
N HIS A 354 -72.93 -3.77 -0.72
CA HIS A 354 -73.56 -3.53 -2.02
C HIS A 354 -74.00 -4.81 -2.73
N THR A 355 -73.85 -5.99 -2.12
CA THR A 355 -74.48 -7.22 -2.65
C THR A 355 -76.01 -7.10 -2.63
N PRO A 356 -76.72 -7.29 -3.76
CA PRO A 356 -78.15 -6.98 -3.85
C PRO A 356 -79.02 -8.13 -3.34
N GLN A 357 -79.11 -8.31 -2.03
CA GLN A 357 -80.13 -9.18 -1.43
C GLN A 357 -81.48 -8.42 -1.31
N PRO A 358 -82.59 -8.94 -1.86
CA PRO A 358 -83.83 -8.18 -1.95
C PRO A 358 -84.60 -8.12 -0.62
N SER A 359 -84.92 -6.90 -0.19
CA SER A 359 -86.03 -6.53 0.70
C SER A 359 -86.16 -7.24 2.05
N GLU A 360 -85.70 -6.58 3.11
CA GLU A 360 -86.60 -6.26 4.23
C GLU A 360 -86.47 -4.78 4.66
N ARG A 361 -87.63 -4.12 4.81
CA ARG A 361 -88.01 -3.07 5.77
C ARG A 361 -86.93 -2.01 6.16
N ARG A 362 -87.09 -0.70 5.91
CA ARG A 362 -88.29 0.17 6.03
C ARG A 362 -88.93 0.13 7.43
N THR A 363 -88.22 0.56 8.48
CA THR A 363 -88.77 0.63 9.86
C THR A 363 -88.20 1.73 10.78
N TRP A 364 -87.24 2.56 10.37
CA TRP A 364 -86.68 3.61 11.24
C TRP A 364 -86.53 4.97 10.53
N LEU A 365 -86.94 6.02 11.24
CA LEU A 365 -86.87 7.45 10.89
C LEU A 365 -87.72 7.90 9.67
N GLU A 366 -89.02 7.61 9.71
CA GLU A 366 -90.03 8.58 9.26
C GLU A 366 -91.28 8.54 10.16
N ASP A 367 -91.08 8.81 11.46
CA ASP A 367 -92.15 9.19 12.39
C ASP A 367 -91.97 10.69 12.72
N LEU A 368 -92.90 11.50 12.22
CA LEU A 368 -92.89 12.97 12.37
C LEU A 368 -94.27 13.47 12.86
N PRO A 369 -94.37 13.93 14.11
CA PRO A 369 -95.36 14.90 14.54
C PRO A 369 -94.71 16.28 14.73
N GLY A 370 -95.14 17.28 13.97
CA GLY A 370 -94.55 18.62 13.99
C GLY A 370 -95.29 19.61 14.90
N GLY A 371 -94.60 20.68 15.33
CA GLY A 371 -95.24 21.81 16.01
C GLY A 371 -94.54 22.25 17.31
N PRO A 372 -94.88 23.44 17.81
CA PRO A 372 -93.93 24.55 17.72
C PRO A 372 -93.48 25.11 19.09
N PHE A 373 -92.78 26.25 19.07
CA PHE A 373 -92.01 26.84 20.19
C PHE A 373 -90.72 26.01 20.47
N LEU A 374 -89.61 26.57 20.99
CA LEU A 374 -89.42 27.68 21.93
C LEU A 374 -88.51 28.80 21.43
N LYS A 375 -88.46 29.89 22.20
CA LYS A 375 -87.54 31.03 22.04
C LYS A 375 -86.29 30.84 22.89
N SER A 376 -85.24 31.59 22.53
CA SER A 376 -84.28 32.25 23.44
C SER A 376 -83.40 31.41 24.37
N ASP A 377 -82.10 31.68 24.24
CA ASP A 377 -81.11 31.78 25.32
C ASP A 377 -80.74 30.48 26.08
N SER A 378 -79.46 30.17 26.29
CA SER A 378 -78.42 31.13 26.67
C SER A 378 -77.09 30.98 25.93
N ARG A 379 -76.52 32.14 25.60
CA ARG A 379 -75.09 32.37 25.34
C ARG A 379 -74.33 32.35 26.70
N PRO A 380 -73.01 32.08 26.72
CA PRO A 380 -72.02 33.09 26.34
C PRO A 380 -70.84 32.55 25.50
N GLU A 381 -69.96 33.35 24.89
CA GLU A 381 -70.08 34.73 24.38
C GLU A 381 -68.81 35.09 23.56
N SER A 382 -68.98 35.45 22.27
CA SER A 382 -68.14 36.39 21.46
C SER A 382 -66.59 36.21 21.41
N PRO A 383 -65.85 37.07 20.68
CA PRO A 383 -66.19 37.86 19.48
C PRO A 383 -65.40 37.42 18.23
N GLN A 384 -65.60 38.11 17.11
CA GLN A 384 -64.77 37.97 15.90
C GLN A 384 -63.51 38.87 15.94
N LEU A 385 -62.56 38.50 15.07
CA LEU A 385 -61.41 39.24 14.52
C LEU A 385 -61.22 40.73 14.92
N PRO A 386 -59.95 41.12 15.17
CA PRO A 386 -59.35 42.10 14.27
C PRO A 386 -57.87 41.81 13.90
N THR A 387 -57.44 42.35 12.75
CA THR A 387 -56.03 42.66 12.45
C THR A 387 -55.63 44.02 13.04
N PRO A 388 -54.33 44.36 13.26
CA PRO A 388 -53.11 43.56 13.09
C PRO A 388 -52.26 43.46 14.39
N GLY A 389 -51.20 42.65 14.40
CA GLY A 389 -50.25 42.61 15.52
C GLY A 389 -48.93 41.88 15.20
N ARG A 390 -47.81 42.62 15.16
CA ARG A 390 -46.47 42.10 14.82
C ARG A 390 -45.62 41.93 16.09
N THR A 391 -45.49 40.71 16.59
CA THR A 391 -44.53 40.34 17.65
C THR A 391 -43.83 39.01 17.32
N PHE A 392 -42.72 38.74 18.00
CA PHE A 392 -41.75 37.70 17.63
C PHE A 392 -41.84 36.47 18.55
N SER A 393 -41.61 35.29 17.99
CA SER A 393 -40.51 34.42 18.46
C SER A 393 -40.15 33.41 17.37
N THR A 394 -39.04 33.62 16.68
CA THR A 394 -38.43 32.64 15.75
C THR A 394 -36.93 32.82 15.80
N ASP A 395 -36.38 32.49 16.96
CA ASP A 395 -34.97 32.17 17.19
C ASP A 395 -34.97 30.71 17.70
N PHE A 396 -34.01 29.86 17.34
CA PHE A 396 -32.59 30.16 17.29
C PHE A 396 -31.88 29.41 16.14
N LEU A 397 -31.94 29.95 14.91
CA LEU A 397 -30.94 29.66 13.87
C LEU A 397 -29.84 30.72 13.99
N GLY A 398 -28.70 30.34 14.57
CA GLY A 398 -27.65 31.25 15.01
C GLY A 398 -26.81 31.88 13.89
N ILE A 399 -27.41 32.74 13.07
CA ILE A 399 -26.70 33.60 12.10
C ILE A 399 -27.03 35.06 12.40
N GLN A 400 -26.26 35.69 13.28
CA GLN A 400 -26.26 37.15 13.43
C GLN A 400 -25.09 37.77 12.68
N SER A 401 -25.40 38.71 11.79
CA SER A 401 -24.44 39.67 11.21
C SER A 401 -24.79 41.06 11.74
N LEU A 402 -23.81 41.78 12.30
CA LEU A 402 -23.95 43.19 12.63
C LEU A 402 -22.71 43.99 12.23
N THR A 403 -22.87 44.83 11.21
CA THR A 403 -21.89 45.84 10.82
C THR A 403 -22.07 47.11 11.67
N GLY A 404 -21.10 47.46 12.53
CA GLY A 404 -21.22 48.57 13.50
C GLY A 404 -20.05 49.55 13.49
N LYS A 405 -20.24 50.73 12.89
CA LYS A 405 -19.24 51.80 12.69
C LYS A 405 -18.69 52.44 13.98
N LEU A 406 -17.40 52.84 13.90
CA LEU A 406 -16.69 53.88 14.69
C LEU A 406 -16.59 53.75 16.23
N ARG A 407 -15.35 53.59 16.72
CA ARG A 407 -14.68 54.67 17.50
C ARG A 407 -13.16 54.53 17.55
N LYS A 408 -12.47 55.53 18.12
CA LYS A 408 -11.00 55.73 18.10
C LYS A 408 -10.51 56.31 19.44
N ALA A 409 -9.60 55.60 20.10
CA ALA A 409 -8.77 56.03 21.24
C ALA A 409 -7.51 55.13 21.21
N SER A 410 -6.26 55.58 21.23
CA SER A 410 -5.51 56.52 22.09
C SER A 410 -4.78 55.81 23.24
N ALA A 411 -3.47 56.06 23.34
CA ALA A 411 -2.53 55.49 24.33
C ALA A 411 -2.58 56.26 25.69
N PRO A 412 -1.70 56.03 26.70
CA PRO A 412 -0.22 56.16 26.65
C PRO A 412 0.49 54.78 26.81
N SER A 413 1.79 54.57 27.07
CA SER A 413 2.99 55.37 27.45
C SER A 413 4.25 54.48 27.22
N THR A 414 5.54 54.86 27.29
CA THR A 414 6.42 56.06 27.08
C THR A 414 7.86 55.54 27.36
N THR A 415 8.99 56.10 26.90
CA THR A 415 9.29 57.35 26.17
C THR A 415 9.59 57.04 24.67
N SER A 416 10.57 57.51 23.87
CA SER A 416 11.74 58.40 24.04
C SER A 416 12.14 59.11 22.72
N GLU A 417 13.17 59.96 22.81
CA GLU A 417 13.85 60.74 21.75
C GLU A 417 14.69 59.87 20.77
N ALA A 418 15.04 60.27 19.54
CA ALA A 418 14.62 61.33 18.60
C ALA A 418 15.29 61.02 17.21
N GLY A 419 15.01 61.66 16.07
CA GLY A 419 14.00 62.68 15.70
C GLY A 419 14.44 63.48 14.46
N GLY A 420 13.59 63.58 13.42
CA GLY A 420 13.88 64.30 12.17
C GLY A 420 12.73 64.22 11.14
N ALA A 421 12.43 65.31 10.43
CA ALA A 421 11.17 65.50 9.70
C ALA A 421 11.19 65.14 8.19
N GLY A 422 10.03 64.79 7.62
CA GLY A 422 9.82 64.63 6.16
C GLY A 422 8.44 64.07 5.80
N SER A 423 7.61 64.82 5.05
CA SER A 423 6.19 64.51 4.79
C SER A 423 5.92 63.41 3.74
N ALA A 424 4.70 62.85 3.74
CA ALA A 424 4.18 61.84 2.79
C ALA A 424 3.16 62.45 1.78
N PRO A 425 2.62 61.73 0.76
CA PRO A 425 1.68 60.61 0.93
C PRO A 425 1.88 59.42 -0.06
N ARG A 426 0.85 58.58 -0.31
CA ARG A 426 0.94 57.22 -0.91
C ARG A 426 0.07 56.98 -2.17
N ARG A 427 0.62 56.25 -3.18
CA ARG A 427 -0.06 55.34 -4.17
C ARG A 427 -1.14 55.99 -5.10
N PRO A 428 -1.71 55.30 -6.15
CA PRO A 428 -1.74 53.85 -6.47
C PRO A 428 -1.43 53.42 -7.94
N SER A 429 -1.46 52.08 -8.15
CA SER A 429 -1.85 51.30 -9.36
C SER A 429 -1.36 51.63 -10.79
N GLY A 430 -0.86 50.61 -11.50
CA GLY A 430 -0.72 50.55 -12.97
C GLY A 430 -0.53 49.10 -13.47
N GLN A 431 -1.00 48.79 -14.69
CA GLN A 431 -0.91 47.48 -15.35
C GLN A 431 0.21 47.43 -16.43
N PRO A 432 0.57 46.26 -17.00
CA PRO A 432 1.75 46.11 -17.85
C PRO A 432 1.48 46.17 -19.38
N PRO A 433 2.47 46.60 -20.20
CA PRO A 433 2.63 46.18 -21.60
C PRO A 433 3.45 44.87 -21.65
N ILE A 434 3.16 43.83 -22.44
CA ILE A 434 2.84 43.72 -23.89
C ILE A 434 4.08 43.86 -24.79
N ARG A 435 4.35 42.80 -25.56
CA ARG A 435 5.41 42.71 -26.60
C ARG A 435 5.07 43.54 -27.85
N PRO A 436 6.08 43.99 -28.62
CA PRO A 436 6.02 43.97 -30.08
C PRO A 436 6.53 42.62 -30.63
N SER A 437 5.93 42.17 -31.73
CA SER A 437 6.46 41.10 -32.61
C SER A 437 6.72 41.71 -33.97
N ILE A 438 7.80 41.30 -34.66
CA ILE A 438 8.08 41.69 -36.05
C ILE A 438 8.25 40.41 -36.87
N GLN A 439 7.74 40.45 -38.11
CA GLN A 439 7.55 39.29 -38.97
C GLN A 439 8.84 38.82 -39.64
N SER A 440 8.88 37.54 -39.98
CA SER A 440 9.77 36.98 -41.00
C SER A 440 8.92 36.30 -42.07
N THR A 441 9.17 36.60 -43.35
CA THR A 441 8.26 36.29 -44.45
C THR A 441 8.71 35.08 -45.25
N VAL A 442 7.73 34.23 -45.58
CA VAL A 442 7.72 33.09 -46.51
C VAL A 442 8.89 32.99 -47.50
N GLY A 443 9.56 31.83 -47.49
CA GLY A 443 10.35 31.29 -48.61
C GLY A 443 10.25 29.76 -48.60
N SER A 444 9.46 29.19 -49.52
CA SER A 444 9.19 27.74 -49.58
C SER A 444 9.97 27.08 -50.72
N LEU A 445 10.41 25.83 -50.52
CA LEU A 445 10.34 24.73 -51.52
C LEU A 445 10.89 23.41 -50.92
N SER A 446 10.17 22.30 -51.19
CA SER A 446 10.58 20.88 -51.29
C SER A 446 11.68 20.28 -50.38
N GLY A 447 11.49 19.12 -49.70
CA GLY A 447 10.31 18.26 -49.53
C GLY A 447 10.67 16.76 -49.41
N LEU A 448 9.81 15.97 -48.72
CA LEU A 448 9.80 14.48 -48.62
C LEU A 448 11.07 13.83 -47.98
N PHE A 449 11.03 12.88 -47.04
CA PHE A 449 10.09 11.77 -46.80
C PHE A 449 9.97 11.38 -45.30
N SER A 450 9.05 10.47 -45.01
CA SER A 450 8.84 9.76 -43.73
C SER A 450 8.01 8.47 -44.05
N PRO A 451 7.85 7.45 -43.18
CA PRO A 451 8.37 7.24 -41.82
C PRO A 451 9.01 5.82 -41.62
N SER A 452 9.20 5.43 -40.34
CA SER A 452 8.91 4.10 -39.73
C SER A 452 10.03 3.42 -38.90
N VAL A 453 9.55 2.79 -37.82
CA VAL A 453 10.17 1.81 -36.90
C VAL A 453 9.83 0.38 -37.39
N PRO A 454 10.52 -0.74 -37.02
CA PRO A 454 10.87 -1.07 -35.62
C PRO A 454 12.09 -1.98 -35.30
N LEU A 455 12.39 -2.03 -33.99
CA LEU A 455 12.74 -3.19 -33.15
C LEU A 455 13.32 -4.47 -33.81
N PHE A 456 14.54 -4.88 -33.43
CA PHE A 456 14.87 -6.27 -33.03
C PHE A 456 16.25 -6.40 -32.34
N SER A 457 16.44 -7.50 -31.61
CA SER A 457 17.65 -7.99 -30.90
C SER A 457 17.46 -9.52 -30.76
N PRO A 458 18.46 -10.45 -30.85
CA PRO A 458 19.73 -10.35 -30.10
C PRO A 458 21.00 -11.07 -30.64
N SER A 459 22.14 -10.83 -29.96
CA SER A 459 23.27 -11.74 -29.63
C SER A 459 24.11 -12.50 -30.70
N ILE A 460 25.32 -12.90 -30.26
CA ILE A 460 26.29 -13.87 -30.85
C ILE A 460 27.07 -13.37 -32.09
N ASP A 461 28.36 -13.65 -32.29
CA ASP A 461 29.55 -13.89 -31.44
C ASP A 461 30.79 -13.92 -32.36
N ALA A 462 32.00 -13.68 -31.84
CA ALA A 462 33.30 -13.96 -32.48
C ALA A 462 33.63 -13.19 -33.80
N LEU A 463 34.88 -13.08 -34.29
CA LEU A 463 36.23 -13.08 -33.69
C LEU A 463 37.20 -12.49 -34.75
N GLN A 464 38.16 -11.65 -34.35
CA GLN A 464 39.61 -11.83 -34.69
C GLN A 464 40.48 -10.70 -34.10
N THR A 465 41.66 -11.09 -33.63
CA THR A 465 42.75 -10.23 -33.11
C THR A 465 43.97 -10.34 -34.05
N PRO A 466 45.02 -9.51 -33.92
CA PRO A 466 46.06 -9.67 -32.88
C PRO A 466 46.58 -8.32 -32.31
N SER A 467 47.46 -8.23 -31.31
CA SER A 467 47.82 -9.06 -30.12
C SER A 467 48.84 -8.25 -29.27
N LEU A 468 49.37 -8.83 -28.18
CA LEU A 468 50.39 -8.32 -27.23
C LEU A 468 49.82 -7.29 -26.21
N THR A 469 49.58 -7.65 -24.92
CA THR A 469 50.54 -7.92 -23.80
C THR A 469 51.43 -6.72 -23.45
N HIS A 470 51.62 -6.31 -22.19
CA HIS A 470 51.62 -7.08 -20.93
C HIS A 470 51.28 -6.16 -19.71
N ALA A 471 51.21 -6.72 -18.50
CA ALA A 471 51.00 -6.03 -17.21
C ALA A 471 51.39 -7.01 -16.06
N PRO A 472 51.47 -6.57 -14.80
CA PRO A 472 52.25 -5.43 -14.29
C PRO A 472 53.22 -5.89 -13.17
N ASP A 473 54.28 -5.12 -12.88
CA ASP A 473 54.85 -5.10 -11.50
C ASP A 473 55.67 -3.83 -11.21
N ARG A 474 56.30 -3.82 -10.04
CA ARG A 474 56.64 -2.69 -9.16
C ARG A 474 58.15 -2.62 -8.85
N ASP A 475 58.72 -1.40 -8.75
CA ASP A 475 59.61 -0.94 -7.64
C ASP A 475 60.25 0.44 -7.94
N ASP A 476 60.83 1.06 -6.90
CA ASP A 476 61.33 2.45 -6.86
C ASP A 476 62.59 2.73 -7.70
N ALA A 477 62.61 3.87 -8.41
CA ALA A 477 63.78 4.76 -8.50
C ALA A 477 63.45 6.17 -9.05
N PHE A 478 64.05 7.19 -8.42
CA PHE A 478 64.30 8.56 -8.90
C PHE A 478 64.32 8.78 -10.42
N ASP A 479 63.58 9.76 -10.96
CA ASP A 479 63.95 11.20 -10.89
C ASP A 479 62.70 12.09 -11.18
N GLY A 480 62.81 13.40 -10.99
CA GLY A 480 61.65 14.31 -10.89
C GLY A 480 61.05 14.83 -12.20
N PHE A 481 59.72 15.00 -12.22
CA PHE A 481 59.03 15.85 -13.21
C PHE A 481 57.83 16.63 -12.64
N GLU A 482 58.07 17.43 -11.60
CA GLU A 482 57.29 18.67 -11.43
C GLU A 482 57.91 19.79 -12.28
N ARG A 483 57.04 20.69 -12.79
CA ARG A 483 57.24 21.82 -13.73
C ARG A 483 56.73 21.50 -15.14
N SER A 484 56.17 22.45 -15.91
CA SER A 484 56.15 23.90 -15.69
C SER A 484 54.80 24.54 -16.05
N SER A 485 54.25 25.34 -15.13
CA SER A 485 53.26 26.39 -15.43
C SER A 485 53.82 27.78 -15.11
N SER A 486 55.01 28.08 -15.67
CA SER A 486 55.67 29.39 -15.56
C SER A 486 55.57 30.22 -16.86
N PRO A 487 55.02 31.45 -16.83
CA PRO A 487 54.77 32.25 -18.02
C PRO A 487 56.02 33.05 -18.46
N GLN A 488 57.03 32.37 -19.00
CA GLN A 488 58.34 33.01 -19.22
C GLN A 488 59.07 32.65 -20.53
N GLN A 489 58.32 32.36 -21.61
CA GLN A 489 58.92 32.05 -22.92
C GLN A 489 58.04 32.44 -24.14
N VAL A 490 57.70 33.74 -24.28
CA VAL A 490 56.95 34.27 -25.46
C VAL A 490 57.56 35.58 -26.01
N MET A 491 58.89 35.69 -26.03
CA MET A 491 59.61 36.89 -26.54
C MET A 491 60.27 36.71 -27.91
N GLN A 492 60.08 35.56 -28.59
CA GLN A 492 60.89 35.19 -29.75
C GLN A 492 60.08 34.74 -30.99
N ASP A 493 58.82 35.13 -31.11
CA ASP A 493 58.02 34.89 -32.32
C ASP A 493 57.10 36.07 -32.69
N MET A 494 57.69 37.26 -32.88
CA MET A 494 57.03 38.43 -33.48
C MET A 494 57.99 39.22 -34.40
N VAL A 495 58.85 38.53 -35.16
CA VAL A 495 59.70 39.16 -36.20
C VAL A 495 59.01 39.02 -37.56
N SER A 496 57.86 39.70 -37.71
CA SER A 496 57.20 39.85 -39.02
C SER A 496 58.05 40.76 -39.92
N VAL A 497 58.81 40.16 -40.83
CA VAL A 497 59.73 40.86 -41.73
C VAL A 497 58.97 41.66 -42.79
N SER A 498 58.68 42.94 -42.52
CA SER A 498 58.10 43.88 -43.50
C SER A 498 58.46 45.37 -43.33
N THR A 499 58.72 45.89 -42.12
CA THR A 499 58.73 47.35 -41.84
C THR A 499 60.10 47.97 -41.50
N ALA A 500 61.20 47.40 -42.03
CA ALA A 500 62.58 47.81 -41.75
C ALA A 500 62.99 49.25 -42.17
N GLY A 501 62.08 50.04 -42.76
CA GLY A 501 62.29 51.45 -43.15
C GLY A 501 61.49 52.48 -42.35
N ALA A 502 60.67 52.06 -41.38
CA ALA A 502 59.82 52.97 -40.60
C ALA A 502 60.47 53.40 -39.27
N GLY A 503 60.40 54.70 -38.96
CA GLY A 503 61.07 55.30 -37.80
C GLY A 503 60.53 54.82 -36.44
N PRO A 504 61.26 55.09 -35.33
CA PRO A 504 60.98 54.48 -34.01
C PRO A 504 59.56 54.67 -33.46
N SER A 505 58.92 55.81 -33.79
CA SER A 505 57.53 56.08 -33.42
C SER A 505 56.53 55.12 -34.09
N VAL A 506 56.76 54.77 -35.37
CA VAL A 506 55.90 53.82 -36.11
C VAL A 506 56.02 52.42 -35.52
N GLN A 507 57.23 51.98 -35.15
CA GLN A 507 57.44 50.69 -34.50
C GLN A 507 56.75 50.59 -33.13
N LEU A 508 56.65 51.70 -32.38
CA LEU A 508 55.88 51.73 -31.14
C LEU A 508 54.38 51.61 -31.41
N VAL A 509 53.85 52.37 -32.39
CA VAL A 509 52.44 52.28 -32.80
C VAL A 509 52.09 50.89 -33.35
N GLU A 510 52.98 50.26 -34.11
CA GLU A 510 52.83 48.90 -34.64
C GLU A 510 52.73 47.88 -33.48
N ARG A 511 53.67 47.92 -32.51
CA ARG A 511 53.62 47.09 -31.28
C ARG A 511 52.34 47.32 -30.46
N MET A 512 51.92 48.58 -30.28
CA MET A 512 50.67 48.90 -29.59
C MET A 512 49.45 48.39 -30.35
N SER A 513 49.43 48.46 -31.68
CA SER A 513 48.33 47.94 -32.50
C SER A 513 48.23 46.41 -32.44
N ALA A 514 49.37 45.70 -32.38
CA ALA A 514 49.41 44.26 -32.16
C ALA A 514 48.91 43.87 -30.76
N ALA A 515 49.33 44.61 -29.72
CA ALA A 515 48.84 44.42 -28.36
C ALA A 515 47.32 44.69 -28.24
N ILE A 516 46.80 45.73 -28.91
CA ILE A 516 45.36 46.01 -28.97
C ILE A 516 44.61 44.85 -29.63
N ARG A 517 45.03 44.40 -30.82
CA ARG A 517 44.39 43.25 -31.50
C ARG A 517 44.43 41.97 -30.65
N ARG A 518 45.52 41.73 -29.93
CA ARG A 518 45.62 40.61 -28.98
C ARG A 518 44.58 40.76 -27.86
N LEU A 519 44.56 41.90 -27.16
CA LEU A 519 43.61 42.18 -26.08
C LEU A 519 42.14 42.14 -26.56
N GLU A 520 41.87 42.53 -27.82
CA GLU A 520 40.57 42.39 -28.46
C GLU A 520 40.20 40.92 -28.69
N SER A 521 41.14 40.09 -29.17
CA SER A 521 40.92 38.64 -29.33
C SER A 521 40.70 37.93 -27.99
N GLU A 522 41.48 38.25 -26.95
CA GLU A 522 41.33 37.72 -25.59
C GLU A 522 39.98 38.14 -24.98
N LYS A 523 39.58 39.40 -25.19
CA LYS A 523 38.27 39.93 -24.76
C LYS A 523 37.10 39.28 -25.49
N MET A 524 37.26 38.84 -26.74
CA MET A 524 36.24 38.08 -27.46
C MET A 524 36.19 36.62 -26.97
N ALA A 525 37.33 35.95 -26.83
CA ALA A 525 37.41 34.60 -26.27
C ALA A 525 36.78 34.52 -24.87
N ALA A 526 37.13 35.44 -23.96
CA ALA A 526 36.55 35.50 -22.61
C ALA A 526 35.02 35.78 -22.61
N ARG A 527 34.49 36.46 -23.63
CA ARG A 527 33.04 36.67 -23.81
C ARG A 527 32.34 35.42 -24.32
N GLU A 528 32.98 34.68 -25.23
CA GLU A 528 32.46 33.41 -25.75
C GLU A 528 32.49 32.32 -24.67
N GLU A 529 33.55 32.27 -23.86
CA GLU A 529 33.66 31.40 -22.68
C GLU A 529 32.61 31.74 -21.62
N LEU A 530 32.44 33.03 -21.26
CA LEU A 530 31.37 33.47 -20.36
C LEU A 530 29.97 33.13 -20.93
N GLY A 531 29.79 33.22 -22.26
CA GLY A 531 28.58 32.80 -22.95
C GLY A 531 28.32 31.30 -22.85
N ARG A 532 29.35 30.47 -23.03
CA ARG A 532 29.31 29.02 -22.84
C ARG A 532 28.96 28.66 -21.39
N ILE A 533 29.67 29.23 -20.41
CA ILE A 533 29.43 29.00 -18.98
C ILE A 533 28.01 29.43 -18.58
N SER A 534 27.50 30.56 -19.11
CA SER A 534 26.12 30.97 -18.87
C SER A 534 25.10 29.98 -19.44
N ARG A 535 25.34 29.43 -20.64
CA ARG A 535 24.46 28.40 -21.23
C ARG A 535 24.46 27.14 -20.37
N GLN A 536 25.63 26.58 -20.04
CA GLN A 536 25.75 25.37 -19.22
C GLN A 536 25.11 25.55 -17.83
N ARG A 537 25.23 26.74 -17.22
CA ARG A 537 24.56 27.08 -15.96
C ARG A 537 23.03 27.07 -16.10
N ASP A 538 22.50 27.64 -17.17
CA ASP A 538 21.05 27.76 -17.36
C ASP A 538 20.41 26.45 -17.87
N GLU A 539 21.18 25.63 -18.57
CA GLU A 539 20.90 24.24 -18.93
C GLU A 539 20.83 23.35 -17.68
N ALA A 540 21.87 23.33 -16.84
CA ALA A 540 21.87 22.61 -15.56
C ALA A 540 20.77 23.07 -14.59
N ARG A 541 20.39 24.36 -14.61
CA ARG A 541 19.22 24.86 -13.87
C ARG A 541 17.91 24.28 -14.40
N SER A 542 17.78 24.06 -15.71
CA SER A 542 16.59 23.44 -16.29
C SER A 542 16.52 21.93 -15.99
N GLU A 543 17.66 21.25 -15.96
CA GLU A 543 17.79 19.84 -15.52
C GLU A 543 17.39 19.67 -14.06
N ILE A 544 17.90 20.52 -13.15
CA ILE A 544 17.52 20.53 -11.73
C ILE A 544 16.00 20.70 -11.57
N VAL A 545 15.37 21.57 -12.37
CA VAL A 545 13.91 21.77 -12.33
C VAL A 545 13.14 20.58 -12.93
N SER A 546 13.72 19.79 -13.84
CA SER A 546 13.14 18.51 -14.27
C SER A 546 13.23 17.47 -13.17
N LEU A 547 14.43 17.26 -12.62
CA LEU A 547 14.70 16.30 -11.54
C LEU A 547 13.86 16.61 -10.27
N MET A 548 13.60 17.88 -9.96
CA MET A 548 12.69 18.27 -8.89
C MET A 548 11.24 17.79 -9.15
N ARG A 549 10.72 17.98 -10.37
CA ARG A 549 9.37 17.50 -10.75
C ARG A 549 9.27 15.98 -10.78
N GLU A 550 10.32 15.32 -11.25
CA GLU A 550 10.42 13.85 -11.27
C GLU A 550 10.46 13.29 -9.83
N ALA A 551 11.19 13.95 -8.91
CA ALA A 551 11.20 13.62 -7.50
C ALA A 551 9.88 13.97 -6.77
N GLU A 552 9.16 15.00 -7.20
CA GLU A 552 7.82 15.34 -6.70
C GLU A 552 6.78 14.30 -7.16
N GLY A 553 6.71 13.99 -8.46
CA GLY A 553 5.86 12.93 -9.00
C GLY A 553 6.19 11.55 -8.45
N GLY A 554 7.46 11.25 -8.18
CA GLY A 554 7.89 10.04 -7.48
C GLY A 554 7.36 9.94 -6.04
N LYS A 555 7.30 11.06 -5.30
CA LYS A 555 6.69 11.11 -3.96
C LYS A 555 5.17 10.95 -4.02
N GLU A 556 4.51 11.55 -5.01
CA GLU A 556 3.06 11.36 -5.23
C GLU A 556 2.73 9.90 -5.58
N ALA A 557 3.54 9.26 -6.42
CA ALA A 557 3.41 7.84 -6.75
C ALA A 557 3.62 6.94 -5.53
N LEU A 558 4.69 7.17 -4.74
CA LEU A 558 4.95 6.43 -3.50
C LEU A 558 3.83 6.60 -2.47
N ARG A 559 3.31 7.83 -2.30
CA ARG A 559 2.14 8.07 -1.45
C ARG A 559 0.93 7.28 -1.92
N ARG A 560 0.66 7.25 -3.24
CA ARG A 560 -0.48 6.52 -3.81
C ARG A 560 -0.32 5.01 -3.70
N VAL A 561 0.92 4.48 -3.74
CA VAL A 561 1.19 3.07 -3.42
C VAL A 561 0.86 2.78 -1.96
N ALA A 562 1.31 3.60 -1.00
CA ALA A 562 0.98 3.42 0.41
C ALA A 562 -0.52 3.54 0.72
N GLU A 563 -1.26 4.42 0.01
CA GLU A 563 -2.73 4.51 0.07
C GLU A 563 -3.38 3.20 -0.41
N LEU A 564 -2.93 2.64 -1.54
CA LEU A 564 -3.45 1.39 -2.09
C LEU A 564 -3.06 0.16 -1.27
N GLU A 565 -1.86 0.13 -0.67
CA GLU A 565 -1.42 -0.93 0.25
C GLU A 565 -2.29 -0.96 1.52
N ALA A 566 -2.67 0.20 2.05
CA ALA A 566 -3.62 0.31 3.16
C ALA A 566 -5.04 -0.13 2.76
N GLU A 567 -5.54 0.24 1.57
CA GLU A 567 -6.83 -0.25 1.06
C GLU A 567 -6.84 -1.78 0.88
N VAL A 568 -5.75 -2.37 0.38
CA VAL A 568 -5.60 -3.83 0.24
C VAL A 568 -5.53 -4.52 1.60
N ALA A 569 -4.85 -3.94 2.59
CA ALA A 569 -4.82 -4.46 3.95
C ALA A 569 -6.22 -4.46 4.60
N GLU A 570 -6.98 -3.37 4.47
CA GLU A 570 -8.36 -3.29 4.98
C GLU A 570 -9.29 -4.30 4.27
N VAL A 571 -9.11 -4.50 2.95
CA VAL A 571 -9.87 -5.51 2.19
C VAL A 571 -9.51 -6.94 2.63
N ASN A 572 -8.24 -7.21 2.95
CA ASN A 572 -7.82 -8.51 3.49
C ASN A 572 -8.39 -8.76 4.90
N GLU A 573 -8.35 -7.78 5.82
CA GLU A 573 -8.95 -7.90 7.15
C GLU A 573 -10.46 -8.17 7.07
N ARG A 574 -11.16 -7.48 6.15
CA ARG A 574 -12.59 -7.74 5.84
C ARG A 574 -12.82 -9.12 5.20
N TYR A 575 -11.85 -9.65 4.47
CA TYR A 575 -11.94 -10.99 3.86
C TYR A 575 -11.69 -12.10 4.89
N GLU A 576 -10.68 -11.95 5.75
CA GLU A 576 -10.38 -12.85 6.86
C GLU A 576 -11.56 -12.93 7.84
N THR A 577 -12.07 -11.78 8.30
CA THR A 577 -13.25 -11.74 9.19
C THR A 577 -14.54 -12.28 8.53
N THR A 578 -14.68 -12.19 7.20
CA THR A 578 -15.82 -12.85 6.51
C THR A 578 -15.63 -14.33 6.26
N LEU A 579 -14.38 -14.84 6.24
CA LEU A 579 -14.09 -16.27 6.29
C LEU A 579 -14.32 -16.85 7.69
N GLU A 580 -13.92 -16.16 8.76
CA GLU A 580 -14.20 -16.55 10.15
C GLU A 580 -15.71 -16.64 10.39
N LEU A 581 -16.46 -15.58 10.06
CA LEU A 581 -17.93 -15.53 10.14
C LEU A 581 -18.66 -16.51 9.18
N LEU A 582 -17.94 -17.16 8.25
CA LEU A 582 -18.45 -18.25 7.43
C LEU A 582 -18.12 -19.61 8.06
N GLY A 583 -16.95 -19.75 8.67
CA GLY A 583 -16.53 -20.88 9.51
C GLY A 583 -17.50 -21.13 10.65
N GLU A 584 -17.71 -20.12 11.52
CA GLU A 584 -18.66 -20.19 12.66
C GLU A 584 -20.07 -20.62 12.22
N LYS A 585 -20.53 -20.14 11.05
CA LYS A 585 -21.84 -20.51 10.49
C LYS A 585 -21.87 -21.92 9.92
N SER A 586 -20.75 -22.42 9.41
CA SER A 586 -20.66 -23.82 8.97
C SER A 586 -20.65 -24.77 10.16
N GLU A 587 -19.92 -24.44 11.23
CA GLU A 587 -19.90 -25.19 12.49
C GLU A 587 -21.30 -25.24 13.12
N LEU A 588 -21.97 -24.10 13.28
CA LEU A 588 -23.36 -24.04 13.78
C LEU A 588 -24.35 -24.85 12.92
N VAL A 589 -24.14 -24.94 11.60
CA VAL A 589 -24.97 -25.76 10.71
C VAL A 589 -24.64 -27.26 10.85
N GLU A 590 -23.44 -27.64 11.25
CA GLU A 590 -23.09 -29.02 11.59
C GLU A 590 -23.60 -29.42 12.99
N GLU A 591 -23.52 -28.54 13.99
CA GLU A 591 -24.17 -28.73 15.30
C GLU A 591 -25.68 -28.94 15.15
N LEU A 592 -26.38 -28.03 14.45
CA LEU A 592 -27.82 -28.15 14.21
C LEU A 592 -28.20 -29.39 13.38
N ARG A 593 -27.28 -29.97 12.60
CA ARG A 593 -27.48 -31.26 11.92
C ARG A 593 -27.35 -32.44 12.88
N ALA A 594 -26.37 -32.40 13.78
CA ALA A 594 -26.20 -33.39 14.84
C ALA A 594 -27.42 -33.42 15.77
N ASP A 595 -27.87 -32.26 16.28
CA ASP A 595 -29.11 -32.11 17.07
C ASP A 595 -30.32 -32.74 16.35
N VAL A 596 -30.46 -32.47 15.05
CA VAL A 596 -31.57 -32.99 14.24
C VAL A 596 -31.47 -34.50 14.01
N ASP A 597 -30.28 -35.09 13.93
CA ASP A 597 -30.09 -36.54 13.82
C ASP A 597 -30.24 -37.27 15.16
N ASP A 598 -29.85 -36.65 16.28
CA ASP A 598 -30.13 -37.13 17.64
C ASP A 598 -31.63 -37.07 17.97
N VAL A 599 -32.32 -35.99 17.58
CA VAL A 599 -33.79 -35.92 17.66
C VAL A 599 -34.44 -37.01 16.81
N LYS A 600 -33.95 -37.29 15.59
CA LYS A 600 -34.40 -38.46 14.80
C LYS A 600 -34.07 -39.79 15.47
N ALA A 601 -32.98 -39.89 16.23
CA ALA A 601 -32.62 -41.10 16.98
C ALA A 601 -33.59 -41.32 18.15
N MET A 602 -33.87 -40.28 18.95
CA MET A 602 -34.86 -40.30 20.02
C MET A 602 -36.27 -40.63 19.50
N TYR A 603 -36.70 -40.05 18.38
CA TYR A 603 -37.99 -40.42 17.76
C TYR A 603 -38.04 -41.87 17.27
N ARG A 604 -36.95 -42.38 16.67
CA ARG A 604 -36.84 -43.81 16.31
C ARG A 604 -36.95 -44.71 17.54
N GLU A 605 -36.22 -44.38 18.61
CA GLU A 605 -36.23 -45.15 19.85
C GLU A 605 -37.60 -45.11 20.56
N LEU A 606 -38.30 -43.97 20.52
CA LEU A 606 -39.66 -43.83 21.04
C LEU A 606 -40.68 -44.68 20.24
N VAL A 607 -40.57 -44.68 18.91
CA VAL A 607 -41.38 -45.54 18.02
C VAL A 607 -41.08 -47.02 18.28
N GLU A 608 -39.81 -47.40 18.42
CA GLU A 608 -39.41 -48.76 18.80
C GLU A 608 -39.86 -49.20 20.20
N ARG A 609 -40.04 -48.27 21.14
CA ARG A 609 -40.60 -48.53 22.48
C ARG A 609 -42.13 -48.59 22.52
N THR A 610 -42.81 -48.11 21.48
CA THR A 610 -44.29 -48.05 21.41
C THR A 610 -44.90 -49.08 20.44
N ILE A 611 -44.07 -49.77 19.68
CA ILE A 611 -44.43 -50.90 18.80
C ILE A 611 -44.11 -52.27 19.45
N LYS A 612 -43.44 -52.29 20.61
CA LYS A 612 -43.13 -53.47 21.43
C LYS A 612 -44.06 -53.55 22.65
#